data_AF-A0A2P2L4T2-F1
#
_entry.id   AF-A0A2P2L4T2-F1
#
_cell.length_a   1.000
_cell.length_b   1.000
_cell.length_c   1.000
_cell.angle_alpha   90.00
_cell.angle_beta   90.00
_cell.angle_gamma   90.00
#
_symmetry.space_group_name_H-M   'P 1'
#
loop_
_entity.id
_entity.type
_entity.pdbx_description
1 polymer ?
#
loop_
_entity_poly.entity_id
_entity_poly.type
_entity_poly.pdbx_seq_one_letter_code
_entity_poly.pdbx_strand_id
1 'polypeptide(L)'
;MKNFVLPLLALSHLYSVPSLKRVCTHFLERGGLTKENVIDVLQLARNCDAPRLSLICLRMVVKDFKSVSSTEGWKVMKHANRSLEQELVESVIEEDSRKDEKLRKLEEKKVYLQLYEAMEALLHICKDGCRTIGPCDKALKGSQVACNFPACKGLETLVRHFSNCKTRVPGGCIHCKRMWQLLELHSRMCDEPDFCKVPLCRHFKEKMKQQTKKDEAKWRLLVSKVIAAKNSLGPFSLAQRSIAIATP
;
A
#
# COMPACT_ATOMS: atom_id res chain seq x y z
N MET A 1 -3.36 -43.21 18.91
CA MET A 1 -3.10 -42.60 17.58
C MET A 1 -1.96 -41.59 17.59
N LYS A 2 -1.91 -40.59 18.50
CA LYS A 2 -0.97 -39.44 18.45
C LYS A 2 0.51 -39.79 18.17
N ASN A 3 1.04 -40.86 18.78
CA ASN A 3 2.47 -41.18 18.67
C ASN A 3 2.86 -41.96 17.41
N PHE A 4 1.89 -42.52 16.66
CA PHE A 4 2.14 -43.41 15.52
C PHE A 4 1.49 -42.93 14.22
N VAL A 5 1.00 -41.70 14.17
CA VAL A 5 0.28 -41.20 12.98
C VAL A 5 1.17 -41.18 11.73
N LEU A 6 2.45 -40.82 11.86
CA LEU A 6 3.39 -40.78 10.74
C LEU A 6 3.70 -42.20 10.20
N PRO A 7 4.08 -43.19 11.05
CA PRO A 7 4.19 -44.59 10.60
C PRO A 7 2.88 -45.14 10.00
N LEU A 8 1.73 -44.86 10.62
CA LEU A 8 0.43 -45.31 10.12
C LEU A 8 0.10 -44.74 8.75
N LEU A 9 0.45 -43.45 8.50
CA LEU A 9 0.27 -42.83 7.20
C LEU A 9 1.15 -43.52 6.13
N ALA A 10 2.42 -43.76 6.43
CA ALA A 10 3.34 -44.47 5.54
C ALA A 10 2.84 -45.89 5.20
N LEU A 11 2.45 -46.65 6.22
CA LEU A 11 1.94 -48.02 6.06
C LEU A 11 0.60 -48.03 5.30
N SER A 12 -0.29 -47.08 5.59
CA SER A 12 -1.56 -46.97 4.87
C SER A 12 -1.38 -46.72 3.37
N HIS A 13 -0.32 -46.01 2.98
CA HIS A 13 0.01 -45.81 1.58
C HIS A 13 0.65 -47.06 0.98
N LEU A 14 1.64 -47.66 1.66
CA LEU A 14 2.35 -48.86 1.19
C LEU A 14 1.41 -50.05 0.97
N TYR A 15 0.48 -50.29 1.91
CA TYR A 15 -0.49 -51.38 1.83
C TYR A 15 -1.79 -50.98 1.12
N SER A 16 -1.84 -49.81 0.49
CA SER A 16 -3.01 -49.32 -0.26
C SER A 16 -4.32 -49.39 0.54
N VAL A 17 -4.33 -48.81 1.75
CA VAL A 17 -5.50 -48.71 2.64
C VAL A 17 -6.01 -47.25 2.66
N PRO A 18 -6.91 -46.85 1.73
CA PRO A 18 -7.24 -45.44 1.52
C PRO A 18 -8.01 -44.82 2.68
N SER A 19 -8.86 -45.60 3.35
CA SER A 19 -9.65 -45.17 4.50
C SER A 19 -8.75 -44.73 5.66
N LEU A 20 -7.70 -45.51 5.96
CA LEU A 20 -6.73 -45.19 6.99
C LEU A 20 -5.90 -43.96 6.60
N LYS A 21 -5.44 -43.91 5.34
CA LYS A 21 -4.71 -42.75 4.78
C LYS A 21 -5.49 -41.46 5.00
N ARG A 22 -6.79 -41.43 4.67
CA ARG A 22 -7.67 -40.27 4.86
C ARG A 22 -7.78 -39.84 6.33
N VAL A 23 -7.94 -40.79 7.25
CA VAL A 23 -8.03 -40.50 8.69
C VAL A 23 -6.72 -39.91 9.21
N CYS A 24 -5.58 -40.49 8.82
CA CYS A 24 -4.26 -39.99 9.19
C CYS A 24 -4.00 -38.59 8.63
N THR A 25 -4.29 -38.35 7.35
CA THR A 25 -4.13 -37.01 6.75
C THR A 25 -5.02 -35.99 7.45
N HIS A 26 -6.29 -36.31 7.70
CA HIS A 26 -7.23 -35.39 8.35
C HIS A 26 -6.84 -35.06 9.79
N PHE A 27 -6.29 -36.05 10.52
CA PHE A 27 -5.76 -35.82 11.86
C PHE A 27 -4.57 -34.84 11.84
N LEU A 28 -3.64 -35.02 10.91
CA LEU A 28 -2.49 -34.12 10.76
C LEU A 28 -2.93 -32.70 10.38
N GLU A 29 -3.86 -32.57 9.44
CA GLU A 29 -4.39 -31.28 8.99
C GLU A 29 -5.11 -30.48 10.09
N ARG A 30 -5.82 -31.15 11.00
CA ARG A 30 -6.65 -30.47 12.02
C ARG A 30 -5.90 -30.05 13.28
N GLY A 31 -4.74 -30.62 13.56
CA GLY A 31 -4.00 -30.28 14.79
C GLY A 31 -2.83 -31.18 15.12
N GLY A 32 -2.43 -32.09 14.22
CA GLY A 32 -1.23 -32.91 14.41
C GLY A 32 0.07 -32.22 13.96
N LEU A 33 -0.02 -31.09 13.26
CA LEU A 33 1.14 -30.33 12.80
C LEU A 33 1.71 -29.44 13.90
N THR A 34 3.00 -29.61 14.18
CA THR A 34 3.79 -28.81 15.10
C THR A 34 5.04 -28.30 14.37
N LYS A 35 5.69 -27.27 14.92
CA LYS A 35 6.90 -26.70 14.33
C LYS A 35 8.01 -27.76 14.21
N GLU A 36 8.08 -28.65 15.20
CA GLU A 36 9.05 -29.74 15.27
C GLU A 36 8.84 -30.82 14.20
N ASN A 37 7.59 -31.15 13.86
CA ASN A 37 7.30 -32.29 12.96
C ASN A 37 6.94 -31.88 11.52
N VAL A 38 6.80 -30.58 11.22
CA VAL A 38 6.27 -30.09 9.94
C VAL A 38 7.11 -30.54 8.73
N ILE A 39 8.43 -30.64 8.90
CA ILE A 39 9.35 -31.04 7.83
C ILE A 39 9.23 -32.53 7.55
N ASP A 40 9.19 -33.36 8.61
CA ASP A 40 8.99 -34.81 8.48
C ASP A 40 7.62 -35.11 7.85
N VAL A 41 6.57 -34.39 8.30
CA VAL A 41 5.22 -34.53 7.74
C VAL A 41 5.18 -34.07 6.28
N LEU A 42 5.89 -33.01 5.91
CA LEU A 42 5.98 -32.54 4.52
C LEU A 42 6.61 -33.60 3.61
N GLN A 43 7.76 -34.16 4.01
CA GLN A 43 8.43 -35.21 3.25
C GLN A 43 7.54 -36.45 3.12
N LEU A 44 6.90 -36.86 4.22
CA LEU A 44 5.96 -37.99 4.21
C LEU A 44 4.74 -37.71 3.33
N ALA A 45 4.20 -36.49 3.36
CA ALA A 45 3.05 -36.10 2.53
C ALA A 45 3.39 -36.12 1.04
N ARG A 46 4.61 -35.74 0.66
CA ARG A 46 5.09 -35.85 -0.73
C ARG A 46 5.27 -37.31 -1.14
N ASN A 47 5.90 -38.13 -0.29
CA ASN A 47 6.12 -39.55 -0.56
C ASN A 47 4.82 -40.37 -0.59
N CYS A 48 3.78 -39.92 0.11
CA CYS A 48 2.48 -40.57 0.16
C CYS A 48 1.45 -39.91 -0.77
N ASP A 49 1.82 -39.11 -1.76
CA ASP A 49 0.88 -38.45 -2.69
C ASP A 49 -0.29 -37.74 -1.98
N ALA A 50 0.00 -36.99 -0.91
CA ALA A 50 -0.98 -36.24 -0.12
C ALA A 50 -0.80 -34.72 -0.36
N PRO A 51 -1.22 -34.18 -1.52
CA PRO A 51 -0.89 -32.82 -1.93
C PRO A 51 -1.50 -31.75 -1.01
N ARG A 52 -2.70 -31.98 -0.48
CA ARG A 52 -3.36 -31.03 0.44
C ARG A 52 -2.59 -30.89 1.75
N LEU A 53 -2.11 -32.00 2.31
CA LEU A 53 -1.28 -31.99 3.52
C LEU A 53 0.07 -31.32 3.24
N SER A 54 0.71 -31.63 2.11
CA SER A 54 1.95 -30.99 1.66
C SER A 54 1.81 -29.46 1.58
N LEU A 55 0.72 -28.97 0.99
CA LEU A 55 0.42 -27.53 0.90
C LEU A 55 0.25 -26.87 2.28
N ILE A 56 -0.42 -27.54 3.22
CA ILE A 56 -0.61 -27.04 4.58
C ILE A 56 0.73 -26.96 5.31
N CYS A 57 1.58 -27.98 5.19
CA CYS A 57 2.93 -27.95 5.75
C CYS A 57 3.75 -26.82 5.15
N LEU A 58 3.77 -26.68 3.82
CA LEU A 58 4.51 -25.60 3.13
C LEU A 58 4.06 -24.22 3.61
N ARG A 59 2.74 -24.00 3.74
CA ARG A 59 2.19 -22.73 4.25
C ARG A 59 2.64 -22.44 5.68
N MET A 60 2.73 -23.47 6.53
CA MET A 60 3.22 -23.32 7.89
C MET A 60 4.72 -22.99 7.94
N VAL A 61 5.52 -23.65 7.10
CA VAL A 61 6.96 -23.36 6.95
C VAL A 61 7.17 -21.92 6.49
N VAL A 62 6.47 -21.48 5.45
CA VAL A 62 6.54 -20.10 4.94
C VAL A 62 6.15 -19.08 5.99
N LYS A 63 5.11 -19.36 6.80
CA LYS A 63 4.61 -18.42 7.79
C LYS A 63 5.55 -18.26 8.99
N ASP A 64 6.11 -19.36 9.48
CA ASP A 64 6.87 -19.42 10.73
C ASP A 64 8.32 -19.92 10.50
N PHE A 65 8.92 -19.57 9.37
CA PHE A 65 10.22 -20.10 8.91
C PHE A 65 11.31 -19.98 9.97
N LYS A 66 11.40 -18.85 10.67
CA LYS A 66 12.39 -18.61 11.73
C LYS A 66 12.34 -19.65 12.84
N SER A 67 11.15 -20.09 13.23
CA SER A 67 11.01 -21.14 14.24
C SER A 67 11.35 -22.51 13.65
N VAL A 68 10.89 -22.79 12.43
CA VAL A 68 11.11 -24.08 11.76
C VAL A 68 12.58 -24.32 11.45
N SER A 69 13.34 -23.31 11.01
CA SER A 69 14.75 -23.44 10.67
C SER A 69 15.66 -23.79 11.85
N SER A 70 15.18 -23.56 13.08
CA SER A 70 15.89 -23.91 14.32
C SER A 70 15.62 -25.35 14.77
N THR A 71 14.60 -26.00 14.20
CA THR A 71 14.21 -27.37 14.60
C THR A 71 15.20 -28.41 14.12
N GLU A 72 15.22 -29.55 14.81
CA GLU A 72 16.11 -30.64 14.43
C GLU A 72 15.70 -31.27 13.09
N GLY A 73 14.39 -31.39 12.84
CA GLY A 73 13.86 -31.89 11.56
C GLY A 73 14.33 -31.07 10.36
N TRP A 74 14.42 -29.73 10.48
CA TRP A 74 14.98 -28.88 9.44
C TRP A 74 16.48 -29.15 9.19
N LYS A 75 17.28 -29.27 10.26
CA LYS A 75 18.72 -29.52 10.14
C LYS A 75 19.00 -30.87 9.48
N VAL A 76 18.30 -31.91 9.93
CA VAL A 76 18.42 -33.26 9.34
C VAL A 76 18.01 -33.24 7.86
N MET A 77 16.87 -32.60 7.55
CA MET A 77 16.41 -32.47 6.16
C MET A 77 17.43 -31.73 5.29
N LYS A 78 18.01 -30.64 5.78
CA LYS A 78 19.04 -29.87 5.08
C LYS A 78 20.27 -30.72 4.70
N HIS A 79 20.70 -31.61 5.58
CA HIS A 79 21.80 -32.53 5.29
C HIS A 79 21.41 -33.65 4.33
N ALA A 80 20.19 -34.17 4.43
CA ALA A 80 19.71 -35.28 3.62
C ALA A 80 19.28 -34.87 2.21
N ASN A 81 18.72 -33.65 2.04
CA ASN A 81 18.08 -33.22 0.82
C ASN A 81 18.26 -31.71 0.58
N ARG A 82 19.36 -31.36 -0.11
CA ARG A 82 19.68 -29.97 -0.45
C ARG A 82 18.71 -29.34 -1.45
N SER A 83 18.08 -30.10 -2.35
CA SER A 83 17.11 -29.53 -3.29
C SER A 83 15.82 -29.13 -2.59
N LEU A 84 15.37 -29.92 -1.60
CA LEU A 84 14.22 -29.58 -0.78
C LEU A 84 14.50 -28.34 0.10
N GLU A 85 15.70 -28.21 0.66
CA GLU A 85 16.10 -26.99 1.36
C GLU A 85 15.96 -25.76 0.45
N GLN A 86 16.54 -25.83 -0.75
CA GLN A 86 16.52 -24.75 -1.71
C GLN A 86 15.08 -24.35 -2.09
N GLU A 87 14.23 -25.32 -2.43
CA GLU A 87 12.82 -25.08 -2.79
C GLU A 87 12.04 -24.38 -1.66
N LEU A 88 12.23 -24.84 -0.41
CA LEU A 88 11.55 -24.26 0.75
C LEU A 88 12.04 -22.84 1.05
N VAL A 89 13.35 -22.59 0.93
CA VAL A 89 13.93 -21.25 1.11
C VAL A 89 13.47 -20.31 0.00
N GLU A 90 13.47 -20.74 -1.26
CA GLU A 90 12.96 -19.95 -2.39
C GLU A 90 11.49 -19.57 -2.17
N SER A 91 10.65 -20.53 -1.76
CA SER A 91 9.23 -20.29 -1.44
C SER A 91 9.05 -19.24 -0.34
N VAL A 92 9.92 -19.22 0.67
CA VAL A 92 9.89 -18.21 1.75
C VAL A 92 10.27 -16.84 1.21
N ILE A 93 11.35 -16.76 0.41
CA ILE A 93 11.83 -15.49 -0.18
C ILE A 93 10.78 -14.88 -1.11
N GLU A 94 10.14 -15.69 -1.96
CA GLU A 94 9.08 -15.23 -2.85
C GLU A 94 7.88 -14.66 -2.08
N GLU A 95 7.47 -15.34 -1.02
CA GLU A 95 6.35 -14.92 -0.18
C GLU A 95 6.62 -13.63 0.59
N ASP A 96 7.83 -13.47 1.13
CA ASP A 96 8.23 -12.23 1.79
C ASP A 96 8.39 -11.09 0.78
N SER A 97 9.01 -11.33 -0.39
CA SER A 97 9.09 -10.35 -1.47
C SER A 97 7.71 -9.87 -1.92
N ARG A 98 6.73 -10.79 -1.98
CA ARG A 98 5.34 -10.47 -2.33
C ARG A 98 4.63 -9.65 -1.25
N LYS A 99 4.90 -9.90 0.03
CA LYS A 99 4.37 -9.10 1.15
C LYS A 99 4.96 -7.69 1.13
N ASP A 100 6.27 -7.58 0.96
CA ASP A 100 6.98 -6.31 0.88
C ASP A 100 6.48 -5.48 -0.30
N GLU A 101 6.29 -6.11 -1.46
CA GLU A 101 5.73 -5.45 -2.64
C GLU A 101 4.30 -4.93 -2.41
N LYS A 102 3.46 -5.68 -1.69
CA LYS A 102 2.12 -5.22 -1.31
C LYS A 102 2.19 -4.04 -0.35
N LEU A 103 3.09 -4.07 0.62
CA LEU A 103 3.29 -2.96 1.57
C LEU A 103 3.76 -1.70 0.85
N ARG A 104 4.78 -1.82 -0.03
CA ARG A 104 5.26 -0.72 -0.88
C ARG A 104 4.12 -0.12 -1.72
N LYS A 105 3.29 -0.95 -2.35
CA LYS A 105 2.12 -0.49 -3.11
C LYS A 105 1.08 0.24 -2.24
N LEU A 106 0.88 -0.19 -0.99
CA LEU A 106 -0.01 0.49 -0.06
C LEU A 106 0.56 1.85 0.36
N GLU A 107 1.85 1.92 0.67
CA GLU A 107 2.55 3.16 1.01
C GLU A 107 2.56 4.15 -0.16
N GLU A 108 2.84 3.66 -1.38
CA GLU A 108 2.79 4.46 -2.60
C GLU A 108 1.39 5.06 -2.82
N LYS A 109 0.33 4.26 -2.64
CA LYS A 109 -1.06 4.75 -2.71
C LYS A 109 -1.37 5.81 -1.65
N LYS A 110 -0.87 5.67 -0.42
CA LYS A 110 -1.04 6.69 0.64
C LYS A 110 -0.43 8.04 0.23
N VAL A 111 0.74 8.04 -0.41
CA VAL A 111 1.37 9.28 -0.89
C VAL A 111 0.50 9.97 -1.94
N TYR A 112 -0.04 9.23 -2.91
CA TYR A 112 -0.93 9.81 -3.92
C TYR A 112 -2.25 10.30 -3.34
N LEU A 113 -2.77 9.63 -2.31
CA LEU A 113 -3.94 10.08 -1.58
C LEU A 113 -3.67 11.41 -0.85
N GLN A 114 -2.53 11.54 -0.17
CA GLN A 114 -2.13 12.81 0.46
C GLN A 114 -2.00 13.96 -0.55
N LEU A 115 -1.49 13.67 -1.77
CA LEU A 115 -1.45 14.66 -2.84
C LEU A 115 -2.86 15.07 -3.28
N TYR A 116 -3.79 14.11 -3.40
CA TYR A 116 -5.18 14.42 -3.71
C TYR A 116 -5.83 15.31 -2.62
N GLU A 117 -5.66 14.96 -1.34
CA GLU A 117 -6.17 15.77 -0.23
C GLU A 117 -5.56 17.18 -0.21
N ALA A 118 -4.29 17.31 -0.58
CA ALA A 118 -3.65 18.62 -0.76
C ALA A 118 -4.29 19.41 -1.92
N MET A 119 -4.69 18.77 -3.03
CA MET A 119 -5.43 19.44 -4.11
C MET A 119 -6.80 19.93 -3.64
N GLU A 120 -7.54 19.11 -2.88
CA GLU A 120 -8.83 19.52 -2.30
C GLU A 120 -8.67 20.69 -1.33
N ALA A 121 -7.67 20.64 -0.44
CA ALA A 121 -7.38 21.73 0.48
C ALA A 121 -6.95 23.01 -0.25
N LEU A 122 -6.14 22.90 -1.31
CA LEU A 122 -5.73 24.04 -2.13
C LEU A 122 -6.94 24.71 -2.81
N LEU A 123 -7.84 23.90 -3.38
CA LEU A 123 -9.10 24.38 -3.94
C LEU A 123 -9.95 25.09 -2.89
N HIS A 124 -10.13 24.49 -1.71
CA HIS A 124 -10.85 25.10 -0.61
C HIS A 124 -10.25 26.45 -0.20
N ILE A 125 -8.93 26.53 -0.01
CA ILE A 125 -8.22 27.76 0.38
C ILE A 125 -8.42 28.87 -0.65
N CYS A 126 -8.30 28.55 -1.94
CA CYS A 126 -8.37 29.54 -3.01
C CYS A 126 -9.80 29.89 -3.45
N LYS A 127 -10.75 28.95 -3.37
CA LYS A 127 -12.12 29.13 -3.88
C LYS A 127 -13.10 29.57 -2.81
N ASP A 128 -13.10 28.85 -1.68
CA ASP A 128 -14.09 28.97 -0.61
C ASP A 128 -13.60 29.87 0.53
N GLY A 129 -12.27 29.98 0.66
CA GLY A 129 -11.62 30.70 1.74
C GLY A 129 -11.54 29.86 3.01
N CYS A 130 -10.32 29.58 3.46
CA CYS A 130 -10.12 28.79 4.67
C CYS A 130 -10.17 29.69 5.92
N ARG A 131 -11.14 29.44 6.81
CA ARG A 131 -11.34 30.20 8.05
C ARG A 131 -10.14 30.15 9.01
N THR A 132 -9.28 29.13 8.90
CA THR A 132 -8.08 28.99 9.75
C THR A 132 -6.83 29.62 9.15
N ILE A 133 -6.76 29.82 7.84
CA ILE A 133 -5.57 30.37 7.14
C ILE A 133 -5.77 31.86 6.83
N GLY A 134 -7.02 32.29 6.64
CA GLY A 134 -7.39 33.67 6.32
C GLY A 134 -7.05 34.08 4.88
N PRO A 135 -7.53 35.24 4.41
CA PRO A 135 -7.07 35.84 3.16
C PRO A 135 -5.56 36.06 3.22
N CYS A 136 -4.86 35.89 2.08
CA CYS A 136 -3.39 35.83 1.97
C CYS A 136 -2.58 36.97 2.61
N ASP A 137 -3.24 38.04 3.06
CA ASP A 137 -2.64 39.29 3.52
C ASP A 137 -2.89 39.60 5.02
N LYS A 138 -3.56 38.72 5.79
CA LYS A 138 -3.83 38.95 7.22
C LYS A 138 -3.57 37.72 8.08
N ALA A 139 -2.82 37.89 9.18
CA ALA A 139 -2.71 36.90 10.23
C ALA A 139 -4.02 36.86 11.04
N LEU A 140 -4.80 35.77 10.91
CA LEU A 140 -5.96 35.57 11.77
C LEU A 140 -5.52 35.11 13.16
N LYS A 141 -6.07 35.74 14.21
CA LYS A 141 -6.08 35.15 15.56
C LYS A 141 -6.99 33.93 15.50
N GLY A 142 -6.43 32.76 15.81
CA GLY A 142 -7.05 31.45 15.55
C GLY A 142 -8.50 31.35 16.01
N SER A 143 -9.40 31.11 15.06
CA SER A 143 -10.69 30.50 15.36
C SER A 143 -10.41 29.06 15.84
N GLN A 144 -10.97 28.68 16.99
CA GLN A 144 -10.86 27.33 17.57
C GLN A 144 -11.56 26.25 16.73
N VAL A 145 -12.19 26.59 15.61
CA VAL A 145 -12.89 25.63 14.75
C VAL A 145 -11.91 25.02 13.76
N ALA A 146 -11.68 23.71 13.88
CA ALA A 146 -10.85 22.95 12.96
C ALA A 146 -11.47 22.94 11.55
N CYS A 147 -10.64 23.16 10.52
CA CYS A 147 -11.07 23.04 9.13
C CYS A 147 -11.35 21.57 8.78
N ASN A 148 -12.44 21.31 8.05
CA ASN A 148 -12.84 19.96 7.61
C ASN A 148 -11.89 19.34 6.57
N PHE A 149 -10.99 20.15 5.99
CA PHE A 149 -9.97 19.68 5.05
C PHE A 149 -8.67 19.35 5.79
N PRO A 150 -8.30 18.05 5.89
CA PRO A 150 -7.18 17.62 6.73
C PRO A 150 -5.84 18.20 6.29
N ALA A 151 -5.66 18.45 4.99
CA ALA A 151 -4.42 19.00 4.44
C ALA A 151 -4.28 20.53 4.59
N CYS A 152 -5.32 21.26 5.01
CA CYS A 152 -5.24 22.73 5.15
C CYS A 152 -4.13 23.16 6.10
N LYS A 153 -4.05 22.56 7.29
CA LYS A 153 -2.98 22.87 8.26
C LYS A 153 -1.58 22.56 7.70
N GLY A 154 -1.46 21.51 6.89
CA GLY A 154 -0.19 21.18 6.22
C GLY A 154 0.21 22.18 5.14
N LEU A 155 -0.76 22.78 4.44
CA LEU A 155 -0.53 23.75 3.38
C LEU A 155 -0.39 25.20 3.88
N GLU A 156 -0.86 25.51 5.08
CA GLU A 156 -0.87 26.86 5.66
C GLU A 156 0.48 27.59 5.54
N THR A 157 1.56 26.96 6.00
CA THR A 157 2.91 27.55 5.94
C THR A 157 3.34 27.82 4.50
N LEU A 158 2.97 26.93 3.57
CA LEU A 158 3.32 27.05 2.17
C LEU A 158 2.57 28.23 1.52
N VAL A 159 1.28 28.36 1.80
CA VAL A 159 0.41 29.44 1.31
C VAL A 159 0.87 30.80 1.86
N ARG A 160 1.12 30.88 3.17
CA ARG A 160 1.60 32.11 3.82
C ARG A 160 2.99 32.51 3.33
N HIS A 161 3.89 31.54 3.14
CA HIS A 161 5.21 31.80 2.56
C HIS A 161 5.07 32.31 1.13
N PHE A 162 4.32 31.60 0.28
CA PHE A 162 4.15 31.98 -1.12
C PHE A 162 3.57 33.39 -1.27
N SER A 163 2.68 33.80 -0.36
CA SER A 163 2.04 35.12 -0.35
C SER A 163 2.94 36.27 0.15
N ASN A 164 4.07 35.96 0.79
CA ASN A 164 5.00 36.96 1.34
C ASN A 164 6.41 36.90 0.75
N CYS A 165 6.75 35.83 0.05
CA CYS A 165 8.08 35.64 -0.52
C CYS A 165 8.35 36.66 -1.65
N LYS A 166 9.55 37.26 -1.71
CA LYS A 166 9.92 38.18 -2.80
C LYS A 166 10.45 37.44 -4.03
N THR A 167 11.00 36.25 -3.84
CA THR A 167 11.61 35.40 -4.87
C THR A 167 10.59 34.45 -5.54
N ARG A 168 9.33 34.87 -5.76
CA ARG A 168 8.23 34.03 -6.31
C ARG A 168 8.43 33.65 -7.79
N VAL A 169 9.60 33.16 -8.14
CA VAL A 169 9.97 32.74 -9.49
C VAL A 169 10.13 31.22 -9.56
N PRO A 170 9.91 30.61 -10.74
CA PRO A 170 10.28 29.22 -10.98
C PRO A 170 11.77 29.02 -10.64
N GLY A 171 12.09 28.13 -9.69
CA GLY A 171 13.47 27.91 -9.23
C GLY A 171 13.93 28.78 -8.07
N GLY A 172 13.02 29.54 -7.43
CA GLY A 172 13.30 30.26 -6.18
C GLY A 172 13.52 29.33 -4.97
N CYS A 173 13.11 29.76 -3.77
CA CYS A 173 13.30 28.97 -2.55
C CYS A 173 12.52 27.63 -2.56
N ILE A 174 12.90 26.71 -1.65
CA ILE A 174 12.29 25.37 -1.56
C ILE A 174 10.77 25.39 -1.31
N HIS A 175 10.27 26.34 -0.52
CA HIS A 175 8.84 26.49 -0.25
C HIS A 175 8.08 26.95 -1.50
N CYS A 176 8.57 27.99 -2.18
CA CYS A 176 7.99 28.41 -3.46
C CYS A 176 8.01 27.26 -4.47
N LYS A 177 9.13 26.54 -4.62
CA LYS A 177 9.23 25.41 -5.55
C LYS A 177 8.15 24.35 -5.31
N ARG A 178 7.88 24.00 -4.05
CA ARG A 178 6.80 23.06 -3.67
C ARG A 178 5.42 23.63 -4.00
N MET A 179 5.18 24.92 -3.75
CA MET A 179 3.90 25.55 -4.11
C MET A 179 3.68 25.54 -5.63
N TRP A 180 4.70 25.92 -6.41
CA TRP A 180 4.66 25.88 -7.87
C TRP A 180 4.30 24.47 -8.38
N GLN A 181 4.85 23.41 -7.77
CA GLN A 181 4.50 22.02 -8.12
C GLN A 181 3.04 21.67 -7.83
N LEU A 182 2.47 22.16 -6.72
CA LEU A 182 1.06 21.92 -6.38
C LEU A 182 0.12 22.67 -7.34
N LEU A 183 0.43 23.93 -7.66
CA LEU A 183 -0.33 24.72 -8.64
C LEU A 183 -0.23 24.11 -10.05
N GLU A 184 0.95 23.61 -10.41
CA GLU A 184 1.19 22.92 -11.67
C GLU A 184 0.39 21.61 -11.76
N LEU A 185 0.37 20.80 -10.69
CA LEU A 185 -0.45 19.59 -10.60
C LEU A 185 -1.94 19.94 -10.73
N HIS A 186 -2.41 20.95 -9.99
CA HIS A 186 -3.79 21.41 -10.04
C HIS A 186 -4.21 21.79 -11.47
N SER A 187 -3.41 22.58 -12.18
CA SER A 187 -3.73 23.01 -13.56
C SER A 187 -3.95 21.84 -14.53
N ARG A 188 -3.28 20.71 -14.30
CA ARG A 188 -3.44 19.49 -15.09
C ARG A 188 -4.68 18.69 -14.75
N MET A 189 -5.17 18.83 -13.53
CA MET A 189 -6.40 18.20 -13.06
C MET A 189 -7.64 19.08 -13.21
N CYS A 190 -7.45 20.38 -13.49
CA CYS A 190 -8.52 21.35 -13.64
C CYS A 190 -9.09 21.34 -15.07
N ASP A 191 -10.40 21.10 -15.17
CA ASP A 191 -11.13 21.09 -16.45
C ASP A 191 -11.63 22.47 -16.87
N GLU A 192 -11.79 23.40 -15.91
CA GLU A 192 -12.34 24.75 -16.12
C GLU A 192 -11.32 25.84 -15.73
N PRO A 193 -10.24 26.04 -16.50
CA PRO A 193 -9.17 26.96 -16.13
C PRO A 193 -9.62 28.43 -16.10
N ASP A 194 -10.62 28.82 -16.89
CA ASP A 194 -11.07 30.21 -17.01
C ASP A 194 -11.88 30.69 -15.79
N PHE A 195 -12.56 29.78 -15.10
CA PHE A 195 -13.32 30.05 -13.88
C PHE A 195 -12.56 29.64 -12.61
N CYS A 196 -11.35 29.10 -12.76
CA CYS A 196 -10.58 28.58 -11.65
C CYS A 196 -9.98 29.72 -10.81
N LYS A 197 -10.29 29.71 -9.51
CA LYS A 197 -9.76 30.69 -8.53
C LYS A 197 -8.35 30.34 -8.03
N VAL A 198 -7.77 29.21 -8.44
CA VAL A 198 -6.41 28.81 -8.03
C VAL A 198 -5.40 29.66 -8.79
N PRO A 199 -4.45 30.32 -8.09
CA PRO A 199 -3.48 31.20 -8.73
C PRO A 199 -2.62 30.44 -9.73
N LEU A 200 -2.26 31.10 -10.83
CA LEU A 200 -1.42 30.55 -11.90
C LEU A 200 -1.99 29.34 -12.65
N CYS A 201 -3.22 28.89 -12.36
CA CYS A 201 -3.85 27.75 -13.04
C CYS A 201 -3.81 27.90 -14.57
N ARG A 202 -4.32 29.04 -15.08
CA ARG A 202 -4.30 29.37 -16.51
C ARG A 202 -2.89 29.47 -17.08
N HIS A 203 -1.98 30.12 -16.36
CA HIS A 203 -0.58 30.26 -16.78
C HIS A 203 0.09 28.90 -17.01
N PHE A 204 -0.11 27.94 -16.10
CA PHE A 204 0.41 26.59 -16.30
C PHE A 204 -0.29 25.85 -17.43
N LYS A 205 -1.61 26.01 -17.58
CA LYS A 205 -2.38 25.39 -18.69
C LYS A 205 -1.83 25.82 -20.06
N GLU A 206 -1.48 27.09 -20.20
CA GLU A 206 -0.85 27.63 -21.40
C GLU A 206 0.58 27.10 -21.58
N LYS A 207 1.38 27.09 -20.51
CA LYS A 207 2.76 26.59 -20.52
C LYS A 207 2.88 25.11 -20.86
N MET A 208 1.86 24.30 -20.57
CA MET A 208 1.83 22.88 -20.94
C MET A 208 2.01 22.65 -22.45
N LYS A 209 1.52 23.56 -23.30
CA LYS A 209 1.64 23.46 -24.77
C LYS A 209 3.10 23.51 -25.25
N GLN A 210 4.01 24.00 -24.42
CA GLN A 210 5.43 24.20 -24.75
C GLN A 210 6.35 23.20 -24.03
N GLN A 211 5.82 22.20 -23.33
CA GLN A 211 6.62 21.23 -22.58
C GLN A 211 7.18 20.09 -23.43
N THR A 212 8.25 19.47 -22.94
CA THR A 212 8.80 18.27 -23.58
C THR A 212 7.85 17.07 -23.42
N LYS A 213 7.83 16.18 -24.41
CA LYS A 213 7.04 14.93 -24.36
C LYS A 213 7.35 14.08 -23.12
N LYS A 214 8.60 14.12 -22.64
CA LYS A 214 9.05 13.37 -21.45
C LYS A 214 8.44 13.93 -20.17
N ASP A 215 8.44 15.26 -20.01
CA ASP A 215 7.85 15.91 -18.85
C ASP A 215 6.33 15.75 -18.85
N GLU A 216 5.70 15.87 -20.03
CA GLU A 216 4.27 15.64 -20.18
C GLU A 216 3.87 14.22 -19.76
N ALA A 217 4.60 13.20 -20.20
CA ALA A 217 4.35 11.80 -19.83
C ALA A 217 4.48 11.58 -18.32
N LYS A 218 5.50 12.18 -17.69
CA LYS A 218 5.71 12.10 -16.24
C LYS A 218 4.53 12.70 -15.47
N TRP A 219 4.08 13.89 -15.87
CA TRP A 219 2.95 14.55 -15.23
C TRP A 219 1.63 13.80 -15.47
N ARG A 220 1.42 13.27 -16.67
CA ARG A 220 0.23 12.45 -16.99
C ARG A 220 0.16 11.21 -16.12
N LEU A 221 1.29 10.54 -15.89
CA LEU A 221 1.37 9.40 -14.98
C LEU A 221 1.03 9.81 -13.54
N LEU A 222 1.56 10.94 -13.06
CA LEU A 222 1.27 11.44 -11.72
C LEU A 222 -0.23 11.73 -11.54
N VAL A 223 -0.84 12.45 -12.49
CA VAL A 223 -2.28 12.75 -12.47
C VAL A 223 -3.11 11.48 -12.45
N SER A 224 -2.78 10.51 -13.31
CA SER A 224 -3.47 9.21 -13.35
C SER A 224 -3.41 8.49 -12.00
N LYS A 225 -2.25 8.45 -11.34
CA LYS A 225 -2.08 7.81 -10.03
C LYS A 225 -2.84 8.54 -8.91
N VAL A 226 -2.87 9.87 -8.93
CA VAL A 226 -3.64 10.69 -7.96
C VAL A 226 -5.15 10.45 -8.13
N ILE A 227 -5.65 10.43 -9.36
CA ILE A 227 -7.07 10.14 -9.64
C ILE A 227 -7.42 8.69 -9.27
N ALA A 228 -6.54 7.73 -9.56
CA ALA A 228 -6.74 6.34 -9.15
C ALA A 228 -6.80 6.18 -7.62
N ALA A 229 -5.95 6.92 -6.88
CA ALA A 229 -5.99 6.95 -5.42
C ALA A 229 -7.32 7.54 -4.90
N LYS A 230 -7.82 8.62 -5.49
CA LYS A 230 -9.16 9.17 -5.19
C LYS A 230 -10.24 8.12 -5.37
N ASN A 231 -10.28 7.46 -6.52
CA ASN A 231 -11.35 6.51 -6.84
C ASN A 231 -11.38 5.31 -5.89
N SER A 232 -10.25 4.98 -5.25
CA SER A 232 -10.17 3.93 -4.24
C SER A 232 -10.83 4.26 -2.89
N LEU A 233 -11.15 5.53 -2.60
CA LEU A 233 -11.85 5.95 -1.38
C LEU A 233 -13.38 5.69 -1.40
N GLY A 234 -13.93 5.28 -2.54
CA GLY A 234 -15.37 5.09 -2.75
C GLY A 234 -16.18 6.41 -2.70
N PRO A 235 -17.43 6.40 -3.21
CA PRO A 235 -18.27 7.60 -3.30
C PRO A 235 -18.73 8.16 -1.94
N PHE A 236 -18.72 7.35 -0.88
CA PHE A 236 -19.23 7.73 0.46
C PHE A 236 -18.37 8.79 1.18
N SER A 237 -17.05 8.80 0.95
CA SER A 237 -16.13 9.78 1.57
C SER A 237 -16.22 11.18 0.94
N LEU A 238 -16.65 11.26 -0.33
CA LEU A 238 -16.81 12.51 -1.07
C LEU A 238 -18.13 13.21 -0.71
N ALA A 239 -19.21 12.44 -0.52
CA ALA A 239 -20.53 12.99 -0.19
C ALA A 239 -20.56 13.70 1.17
N GLN A 240 -19.86 13.20 2.18
CA GLN A 240 -19.76 13.87 3.49
C GLN A 240 -19.00 15.21 3.43
N ARG A 241 -18.10 15.39 2.46
CA ARG A 241 -17.32 16.63 2.28
C ARG A 241 -18.08 17.70 1.48
N SER A 242 -18.97 17.30 0.58
CA SER A 242 -19.81 18.23 -0.19
C SER A 242 -21.02 18.76 0.60
N ILE A 243 -21.57 17.97 1.54
CA ILE A 243 -22.75 18.38 2.33
C ILE A 243 -22.40 19.50 3.33
N ALA A 244 -21.15 19.57 3.80
CA ALA A 244 -20.70 20.62 4.73
C ALA A 244 -20.53 22.02 4.10
N ILE A 245 -20.66 22.15 2.77
CA ILE A 245 -20.60 23.42 2.03
C ILE A 245 -22.01 24.02 1.87
N ALA A 246 -23.07 23.23 2.07
CA ALA A 246 -24.46 23.61 1.77
C ALA A 246 -25.31 23.99 2.99
N THR A 247 -24.73 24.12 4.18
CA THR A 247 -25.47 24.62 5.36
C THR A 247 -25.05 26.07 5.65
N PRO A 248 -26.01 27.01 5.69
CA PRO A 248 -25.76 28.45 5.80
C PRO A 248 -25.05 28.85 7.10
#